data_AF-A0A4S0JLJ9-F1
#
_entry.id   AF-A0A4S0JLJ9-F1
#
_cell.length_a   1.000
_cell.length_b   1.000
_cell.length_c   1.000
_cell.angle_alpha   90.00
_cell.angle_beta   90.00
_cell.angle_gamma   90.00
#
_symmetry.space_group_name_H-M   'P 1'
#
loop_
_entity.id
_entity.type
_entity.pdbx_description
1 polymer ?
#
loop_
_entity_poly.entity_id
_entity_poly.type
_entity_poly.pdbx_seq_one_letter_code
_entity_poly.pdbx_strand_id
1 'polypeptide(L)' 'AFVPTLDLIGGAIKATDEELAANPRARSAVLRVAQKREADA' A
#
# COMPACT_ATOMS: atom_id res chain seq x y z
N ALA A 1 -8.09 13.08 21.26
CA ALA A 1 -7.55 13.09 19.89
C ALA A 1 -7.81 11.73 19.25
N PHE A 2 -7.96 11.66 17.92
CA PHE A 2 -8.12 10.38 17.23
C PHE A 2 -6.80 9.59 17.23
N VAL A 3 -6.86 8.30 17.57
CA VAL A 3 -5.72 7.38 17.50
C VAL A 3 -6.01 6.35 16.40
N PRO A 4 -5.17 6.25 15.36
CA PRO A 4 -5.35 5.29 14.28
C PRO A 4 -5.34 3.84 14.80
N THR A 5 -6.19 3.00 14.22
CA THR A 5 -6.26 1.56 14.55
C THR A 5 -5.33 0.70 13.70
N LEU A 6 -4.68 1.30 12.70
CA LEU A 6 -3.75 0.66 11.77
C LEU A 6 -2.42 1.41 11.75
N ASP A 7 -1.34 0.66 11.61
CA ASP A 7 -0.03 1.18 11.27
C ASP A 7 0.19 1.14 9.77
N LEU A 8 0.52 2.28 9.17
CA LEU A 8 0.88 2.34 7.76
C LEU A 8 2.26 1.71 7.56
N ILE A 9 2.36 0.73 6.67
CA ILE A 9 3.63 0.11 6.32
C ILE A 9 4.12 0.72 5.00
N GLY A 10 5.20 1.49 5.08
CA GLY A 10 5.81 2.14 3.94
C GLY A 10 4.89 3.18 3.28
N GLY A 11 4.79 3.15 1.96
CA GLY A 11 4.09 4.16 1.17
C GLY A 11 3.33 3.58 -0.02
N ALA A 12 3.04 4.45 -0.99
CA ALA A 12 2.45 4.02 -2.25
C ALA A 12 3.46 3.18 -3.05
N ILE A 13 3.05 1.98 -3.43
CA ILE A 13 3.80 1.12 -4.34
C ILE A 13 3.12 1.19 -5.71
N LYS A 14 3.92 1.40 -6.75
CA LYS A 14 3.49 1.47 -8.16
C LYS A 14 4.18 0.38 -8.96
N ALA A 15 3.60 0.03 -10.10
CA ALA A 15 4.20 -0.88 -11.05
C ALA A 15 5.55 -0.35 -11.56
N THR A 16 6.48 -1.27 -11.83
CA THR A 16 7.76 -0.96 -12.46
C THR A 16 7.61 -0.73 -13.96
N ASP A 17 8.60 -0.13 -14.61
CA ASP A 17 8.57 0.08 -16.07
C ASP A 17 8.43 -1.25 -16.84
N GLU A 18 9.08 -2.32 -16.37
CA GLU A 18 8.97 -3.66 -16.96
C GLU A 18 7.54 -4.22 -16.83
N GLU A 19 6.91 -4.06 -15.66
CA GLU A 19 5.51 -4.46 -15.46
C GLU A 19 4.56 -3.64 -16.32
N LEU A 20 4.80 -2.34 -16.49
CA LEU A 20 3.98 -1.48 -17.34
C LEU A 20 4.06 -1.87 -18.82
N ALA A 21 5.23 -2.29 -19.29
CA ALA A 21 5.43 -2.78 -20.65
C ALA A 21 4.68 -4.10 -20.88
N ALA A 22 4.75 -5.04 -19.93
CA ALA A 22 4.08 -6.34 -20.03
C ALA A 22 2.57 -6.27 -19.75
N ASN A 23 2.12 -5.32 -18.92
CA ASN A 23 0.73 -5.17 -18.49
C ASN A 23 0.32 -3.69 -18.48
N PRO A 24 -0.12 -3.13 -19.62
CA PRO A 24 -0.54 -1.72 -19.73
C PRO A 24 -1.69 -1.32 -18.78
N ARG A 25 -2.50 -2.29 -18.33
CA ARG A 25 -3.57 -2.10 -17.33
C ARG A 25 -3.03 -1.70 -15.94
N ALA A 26 -1.77 -2.01 -15.62
CA ALA A 26 -1.17 -1.68 -14.33
C ALA A 26 -0.81 -0.19 -14.17
N ARG A 27 -0.92 0.63 -15.23
CA ARG A 27 -0.51 2.05 -15.23
C ARG A 27 -1.13 2.91 -14.13
N SER A 28 -2.35 2.59 -13.70
CA SER A 28 -3.05 3.31 -12.64
C SER A 28 -3.08 2.56 -11.30
N ALA A 29 -2.44 1.39 -11.20
CA ALA A 29 -2.43 0.61 -9.97
C ALA A 29 -1.59 1.30 -8.89
N VAL A 30 -2.14 1.39 -7.67
CA VAL A 30 -1.45 1.87 -6.48
C VAL A 30 -1.74 0.90 -5.34
N LEU A 31 -0.71 0.21 -4.87
CA LEU A 31 -0.79 -0.67 -3.71
C LEU A 31 -0.45 0.10 -2.42
N ARG A 32 -1.22 -0.15 -1.36
CA ARG A 32 -1.00 0.37 -0.01
C ARG A 32 -1.07 -0.79 0.97
N VAL A 33 -0.17 -0.80 1.95
CA VAL A 33 -0.12 -1.85 2.97
C VAL A 33 -0.23 -1.20 4.34
N ALA A 34 -1.05 -1.79 5.20
CA ALA A 34 -1.16 -1.40 6.59
C ALA A 34 -1.31 -2.65 7.45
N GLN A 35 -0.85 -2.57 8.69
CA GLN A 35 -0.99 -3.61 9.70
C GLN A 35 -2.02 -3.19 10.74
N LYS A 36 -2.85 -4.14 11.15
CA LYS A 36 -3.73 -3.94 12.30
C LYS A 36 -2.89 -3.87 13.57
N ARG A 37 -3.11 -2.83 14.38
CA ARG A 37 -2.53 -2.78 15.73
C ARG A 37 -3.11 -3.92 16.57
N GLU A 38 -2.24 -4.63 17.27
CA GLU A 38 -2.68 -5.45 18.41
C GLU A 38 -3.41 -4.52 19.39
N ALA A 39 -4.50 -4.98 20.00
CA ALA A 39 -5.11 -4.18 21.06
C ALA A 39 -4.08 -4.04 22.18
N ASP A 40 -3.87 -2.82 22.69
CA ASP A 40 -3.00 -2.58 23.85
C ASP A 40 -3.44 -3.56 24.96
N ALA A 41 -2.56 -4.50 25.33
CA ALA A 41 -2.81 -5.48 26.38
C ALA A 41 -2.72 -4.85 27.77
#